data_AF-A0A914FFI4-F1
#
_entry.id   AF-A0A914FFI4-F1
#
_cell.length_a   1.000
_cell.length_b   1.000
_cell.length_c   1.000
_cell.angle_alpha   90.00
_cell.angle_beta   90.00
_cell.angle_gamma   90.00
#
_symmetry.space_group_name_H-M   'P 1'
#
loop_
_entity.id
_entity.type
_entity.pdbx_description
1 polymer ?
#
loop_
_entity_poly.entity_id
_entity_poly.type
_entity_poly.pdbx_seq_one_letter_code
_entity_poly.pdbx_strand_id
1 'polypeptide(L)' 'MKMDQSSEIIQLNIGGTPYTTTFRTLCRESDSIFPQILSENTNFDKFESAISRLSDGTLFIDRGKNLKN' A
#
# COMPACT_ATOMS: atom_id res chain seq x y z
N MET A 1 9.69 -7.21 -22.42
CA MET A 1 9.21 -5.83 -22.24
C MET A 1 9.00 -5.64 -20.74
N LYS A 2 9.82 -4.86 -20.04
CA LYS A 2 9.57 -4.58 -18.60
C LYS A 2 8.40 -3.61 -18.57
N MET A 3 7.29 -4.05 -17.99
CA MET A 3 6.13 -3.20 -17.77
C MET A 3 6.57 -2.06 -16.84
N ASP A 4 6.30 -0.82 -17.22
CA ASP A 4 6.57 0.32 -16.36
C ASP A 4 5.63 0.27 -15.16
N GLN A 5 6.15 -0.22 -14.04
CA GLN A 5 5.42 -0.32 -12.78
C GLN A 5 4.92 1.03 -12.28
N SER A 6 5.44 2.16 -12.80
CA SER A 6 5.01 3.50 -12.36
C SER A 6 3.51 3.76 -12.57
N SER A 7 2.90 3.11 -13.57
CA SER A 7 1.48 3.26 -13.92
C SER A 7 0.58 2.17 -13.31
N GLU A 8 1.14 1.26 -12.51
CA GLU A 8 0.37 0.22 -11.83
C GLU A 8 -0.63 0.84 -10.85
N ILE A 9 -1.90 0.43 -10.96
CA ILE A 9 -2.97 0.86 -10.07
C ILE A 9 -2.94 0.02 -8.80
N ILE A 10 -2.87 0.70 -7.66
CA ILE A 10 -2.86 0.09 -6.33
C ILE A 10 -4.18 0.39 -5.62
N GLN A 11 -4.81 -0.66 -5.12
CA GLN A 11 -5.98 -0.57 -4.25
C GLN A 11 -5.54 -0.57 -2.79
N LEU A 12 -6.05 0.39 -2.02
CA LEU A 12 -5.79 0.55 -0.60
C LEU A 12 -7.11 0.51 0.16
N ASN A 13 -7.10 -0.08 1.35
CA ASN A 13 -8.19 0.03 2.31
C ASN A 13 -7.61 0.54 3.64
N ILE A 14 -7.88 1.79 3.97
CA ILE A 14 -7.36 2.45 5.18
C ILE A 14 -8.48 2.50 6.21
N GLY A 15 -8.40 1.66 7.25
CA GLY A 15 -9.38 1.61 8.34
C GLY A 15 -10.82 1.41 7.87
N GLY A 16 -11.03 0.67 6.77
CA GLY A 16 -12.35 0.44 6.16
C GLY A 16 -12.73 1.39 5.03
N THR A 17 -11.89 2.39 4.69
CA THR A 17 -12.15 3.31 3.58
C THR A 17 -11.33 2.92 2.35
N PRO A 18 -11.96 2.61 1.20
CA PRO A 18 -11.24 2.28 -0.02
C PRO A 18 -10.64 3.52 -0.69
N TYR A 19 -9.41 3.38 -1.17
CA TYR A 19 -8.72 4.37 -2.00
C TYR A 19 -8.06 3.68 -3.18
N THR A 20 -7.91 4.41 -4.28
CA THR A 20 -7.19 3.95 -5.47
C THR A 20 -6.12 4.97 -5.81
N THR A 21 -4.92 4.49 -6.10
CA THR A 21 -3.78 5.34 -6.46
C THR A 21 -2.82 4.57 -7.39
N THR A 22 -1.66 5.13 -7.68
CA THR A 22 -0.62 4.47 -8.47
C THR A 22 0.59 4.09 -7.62
N PHE A 23 1.34 3.07 -8.06
CA PHE A 23 2.64 2.73 -7.51
C PHE A 23 3.56 3.96 -7.43
N ARG A 24 3.59 4.78 -8.50
CA ARG A 24 4.38 6.02 -8.53
C ARG A 24 4.01 6.99 -7.40
N THR A 25 2.72 7.09 -7.06
CA THR A 25 2.27 8.00 -6.00
C THR A 25 2.74 7.53 -4.63
N LEU A 26 2.65 6.22 -4.37
CA LEU A 26 3.06 5.62 -3.11
C LEU A 26 4.58 5.58 -2.94
N CYS A 27 5.32 5.39 -4.03
CA CYS A 27 6.78 5.33 -4.04
C CYS A 27 7.45 6.69 -4.29
N ARG A 28 6.70 7.80 -4.24
CA ARG A 28 7.26 9.16 -4.43
C ARG A 28 8.33 9.46 -3.38
N GLU A 29 8.07 9.09 -2.14
CA GLU A 29 9.00 9.20 -1.02
C GLU A 29 9.66 7.83 -0.80
N SER A 30 10.90 7.68 -1.27
CA SER A 30 11.61 6.38 -1.31
C SER A 30 11.98 5.83 0.07
N ASP A 31 12.06 6.70 1.08
CA ASP A 31 12.31 6.39 2.48
C ASP A 31 11.05 6.02 3.27
N SER A 32 9.87 6.14 2.63
CA SER A 32 8.62 5.72 3.23
C SER A 32 8.49 4.18 3.28
N ILE A 33 7.42 3.73 3.93
CA ILE A 33 7.12 2.32 4.11
C ILE A 33 6.56 1.67 2.84
N PHE A 34 5.99 2.45 1.91
CA PHE A 34 5.28 1.92 0.75
C PHE A 34 6.17 1.16 -0.26
N PRO A 35 7.37 1.65 -0.64
CA PRO A 35 8.28 0.87 -1.48
C PRO A 35 8.61 -0.50 -0.87
N GLN A 36 8.71 -0.57 0.45
CA GLN A 36 9.00 -1.80 1.18
C GLN A 36 7.79 -2.74 1.23
N ILE A 37 6.56 -2.23 1.20
CA ILE A 37 5.30 -3.01 1.24
C ILE A 37 4.87 -3.52 -0.14
N LEU A 38 5.18 -2.74 -1.18
CA LEU A 38 4.80 -3.03 -2.56
C LEU A 38 5.74 -4.03 -3.25
N SER A 39 6.83 -4.42 -2.59
CA SER A 39 7.72 -5.48 -3.07
C SER A 39 7.02 -6.84 -3.00
N GLU A 40 7.22 -7.67 -4.03
CA GLU A 40 6.64 -9.02 -4.10
C GLU A 40 7.15 -9.94 -2.96
N ASN A 41 8.29 -9.60 -2.35
CA ASN A 41 8.95 -10.41 -1.31
C ASN A 41 8.80 -9.79 0.09
N THR A 42 7.82 -8.92 0.30
CA THR A 42 7.65 -8.28 1.60
C THR A 42 7.18 -9.25 2.66
N ASN A 43 7.94 -9.34 3.75
CA ASN A 43 7.46 -9.96 4.97
C ASN A 43 6.60 -8.95 5.76
N PHE A 44 5.29 -9.16 5.77
CA PHE A 44 4.32 -8.31 6.47
C PHE A 44 4.36 -8.45 8.01
N ASP A 45 4.98 -9.50 8.55
CA ASP A 45 5.14 -9.69 10.00
C ASP A 45 5.93 -8.54 10.65
N LYS A 46 6.75 -7.83 9.86
CA LYS A 46 7.50 -6.64 10.29
C LYS A 46 6.63 -5.42 10.59
N PHE A 47 5.36 -5.42 10.20
CA PHE A 47 4.46 -4.27 10.35
C PHE A 47 3.46 -4.44 11.49
N GLU A 48 3.76 -5.27 12.50
CA GLU A 48 2.98 -5.43 13.74
C GLU A 48 1.47 -5.65 13.49
N SER A 49 1.12 -6.40 12.44
CA SER A 49 -0.27 -6.65 12.00
C SER A 49 -1.05 -5.42 11.51
N ALA A 50 -0.44 -4.22 11.48
CA ALA A 50 -1.10 -3.00 11.01
C ALA A 50 -1.30 -2.96 9.49
N ILE A 51 -0.65 -3.85 8.74
CA ILE A 51 -0.71 -3.92 7.28
C ILE A 51 -0.91 -5.36 6.85
N SER A 52 -1.84 -5.58 5.93
CA SER A 52 -2.13 -6.91 5.38
C SER A 52 -2.47 -6.80 3.90
N ARG A 53 -2.12 -7.81 3.11
CA ARG A 53 -2.57 -7.92 1.72
C ARG A 53 -3.77 -8.87 1.66
N LEU A 54 -4.88 -8.38 1.14
CA LEU A 54 -6.09 -9.16 0.93
C LEU A 54 -5.92 -10.09 -0.28
N SER A 55 -6.82 -11.08 -0.42
CA SER A 55 -6.76 -12.08 -1.50
C SER A 55 -6.92 -11.49 -2.90
N ASP A 56 -7.55 -10.32 -3.03
CA ASP A 56 -7.72 -9.57 -4.27
C ASP A 56 -6.52 -8.66 -4.60
N GLY A 57 -5.49 -8.65 -3.76
CA GLY A 57 -4.30 -7.81 -3.91
C GLY A 57 -4.38 -6.45 -3.22
N THR A 58 -5.55 -6.06 -2.68
CA THR A 58 -5.74 -4.81 -1.94
C THR A 58 -4.86 -4.77 -0.70
N LEU A 59 -4.19 -3.63 -0.45
CA LEU A 59 -3.46 -3.41 0.80
C LEU A 59 -4.39 -2.83 1.86
N PHE A 60 -4.64 -3.61 2.91
CA PHE A 60 -5.33 -3.15 4.11
C PHE A 60 -4.33 -2.53 5.08
N ILE A 61 -4.67 -1.35 5.61
CA ILE A 61 -3.89 -0.63 6.62
C ILE A 61 -4.83 -0.33 7.80
N ASP A 62 -4.57 -0.96 8.95
CA ASP A 62 -5.30 -0.78 10.19
C ASP A 62 -4.93 0.54 10.87
N ARG A 63 -5.38 1.63 10.25
CA ARG A 63 -5.21 3.00 10.75
C ARG A 63 -6.56 3.68 10.75
N GLY A 64 -6.91 4.28 11.89
CA GLY A 64 -8.20 4.93 12.07
C GLY A 64 -8.45 6.08 11.10
N LYS A 65 -9.71 6.24 10.71
CA LYS A 65 -10.22 7.35 9.90
C LYS A 65 -10.28 8.65 10.72
N ASN A 66 -9.13 9.17 11.16
CA ASN A 66 -9.04 10.46 11.85
C ASN A 66 -8.16 11.43 11.04
N LEU A 67 -8.53 11.66 9.78
CA LEU A 67 -8.21 12.91 9.11
C LEU A 67 -9.33 13.90 9.43
N LYS A 68 -9.34 14.41 10.68
CA LYS A 68 -10.12 15.61 10.99
C LYS A 68 -9.31 16.79 10.47
N ASN A 69 -9.77 17.38 9.37
CA ASN A 69 -9.35 18.68 8.91
C ASN A 69 -9.74 19.76 9.93
#